data_AF-A0A1Z4UZ65-F1
#
_entry.id   AF-A0A1Z4UZ65-F1
#
_cell.length_a   1.000
_cell.length_b   1.000
_cell.length_c   1.000
_cell.angle_alpha   90.00
_cell.angle_beta   90.00
_cell.angle_gamma   90.00
#
_symmetry.space_group_name_H-M   'P 1'
#
loop_
_entity.id
_entity.type
_entity.pdbx_description
1 polymer ?
#
loop_
_entity_poly.entity_id
_entity_poly.type
_entity_poly.pdbx_seq_one_letter_code
_entity_poly.pdbx_strand_id
1 'polypeptide(L)'
;MKLYIEQLNPTERIILAGDHTAWARIDAPTLKDRTYEHQEQPMSGTKPVTLGQGYSTIAVIPETSGSWALPLLHQRITSFENPIQKASAQLKLVCENLPTRPISLWDL
;
A
#
# COMPACT_ATOMS: atom_id res chain seq x y z
N MET A 1 6.33 8.77 -8.27
CA MET A 1 7.52 8.35 -7.49
C MET A 1 8.70 9.33 -7.60
N LYS A 2 9.43 9.44 -8.72
CA LYS A 2 10.66 10.28 -8.81
C LYS A 2 10.47 11.74 -8.34
N LEU A 3 9.43 12.41 -8.84
CA LEU A 3 9.08 13.77 -8.42
C LEU A 3 8.87 13.91 -6.90
N TYR A 4 8.28 12.90 -6.26
CA TYR A 4 8.06 12.91 -4.81
C TYR A 4 9.34 12.66 -4.03
N ILE A 5 10.24 11.84 -4.56
CA ILE A 5 11.56 11.60 -3.96
C ILE A 5 12.41 12.87 -4.01
N GLU A 6 12.33 13.65 -5.09
CA GLU A 6 13.02 14.95 -5.22
C GLU A 6 12.53 15.99 -4.20
N GLN A 7 11.30 15.85 -3.71
CA GLN A 7 10.72 16.72 -2.68
C GLN A 7 11.11 16.31 -1.25
N LEU A 8 11.79 15.17 -1.06
CA LEU A 8 12.23 14.73 0.26
C LEU A 8 13.48 15.50 0.69
N ASN A 9 13.47 16.00 1.91
CA ASN A 9 14.68 16.53 2.55
C ASN A 9 15.49 15.35 3.14
N PRO A 10 16.68 15.03 2.62
CA PRO A 10 17.42 13.81 2.99
C PRO A 10 18.17 13.91 4.32
N THR A 11 17.90 14.92 5.14
CA THR A 11 18.57 15.16 6.43
C THR A 11 18.24 14.11 7.48
N GLU A 12 17.09 13.42 7.33
CA GLU A 12 16.62 12.39 8.24
C GLU A 12 16.48 11.03 7.56
N ARG A 13 16.48 9.96 8.35
CA ARG A 13 16.29 8.61 7.82
C ARG A 13 14.85 8.46 7.33
N ILE A 14 14.70 8.13 6.04
CA ILE A 14 13.39 7.98 5.41
C ILE A 14 12.61 6.81 6.04
N ILE A 15 11.37 7.09 6.44
CA ILE A 15 10.40 6.10 6.91
C ILE A 15 9.43 5.81 5.77
N LEU A 16 9.29 4.53 5.44
CA LEU A 16 8.29 4.02 4.51
C LEU A 16 7.22 3.27 5.29
N ALA A 17 5.96 3.52 4.96
CA ALA A 17 4.83 2.71 5.39
C ALA A 17 4.29 1.96 4.17
N GLY A 18 4.16 0.64 4.31
CA GLY A 18 3.51 -0.22 3.34
C GLY A 18 2.18 -0.73 3.88
N ASP A 19 1.16 -0.79 3.03
CA ASP A 19 -0.20 -1.22 3.40
C ASP A 19 -0.88 -2.00 2.27
N HIS A 20 -1.74 -2.94 2.65
CA HIS A 20 -2.68 -3.62 1.76
C HIS A 20 -4.12 -3.15 2.03
N THR A 21 -4.64 -2.32 1.13
CA THR A 21 -5.99 -1.77 1.25
C THR A 21 -6.99 -2.53 0.38
N ALA A 22 -8.02 -3.10 0.99
CA ALA A 22 -9.16 -3.67 0.28
C ALA A 22 -10.12 -2.58 -0.23
N TRP A 23 -10.51 -2.65 -1.50
CA TRP A 23 -11.51 -1.77 -2.10
C TRP A 23 -12.77 -2.53 -2.52
N ALA A 24 -13.80 -2.46 -1.68
CA ALA A 24 -15.08 -3.14 -1.92
C ALA A 24 -15.75 -2.67 -3.22
N ARG A 25 -16.21 -3.63 -4.04
CA ARG A 25 -16.88 -3.44 -5.34
C ARG A 25 -18.01 -4.44 -5.54
N ILE A 26 -18.83 -4.58 -4.50
CA ILE A 26 -19.92 -5.56 -4.43
C ILE A 26 -20.94 -5.32 -5.55
N ASP A 27 -21.33 -4.06 -5.76
CA ASP A 27 -22.36 -3.66 -6.72
C ASP A 27 -21.85 -3.45 -8.16
N ALA A 28 -20.60 -3.83 -8.45
CA ALA A 28 -19.98 -3.69 -9.77
C ALA A 28 -19.70 -5.05 -10.41
N PRO A 29 -20.73 -5.83 -10.82
CA PRO A 29 -20.58 -7.22 -11.26
C PRO A 29 -19.72 -7.41 -12.50
N THR A 30 -19.66 -6.40 -13.37
CA THR A 30 -18.89 -6.39 -14.61
C THR A 30 -17.48 -5.85 -14.45
N LEU A 31 -17.11 -5.37 -13.25
CA LEU A 31 -15.75 -4.93 -12.97
C LEU A 31 -14.83 -6.16 -13.02
N LYS A 32 -13.83 -6.08 -13.90
CA LYS A 32 -12.89 -7.18 -14.11
C LYS A 32 -12.07 -7.44 -12.85
N ASP A 33 -11.70 -8.72 -12.70
CA ASP A 33 -10.64 -9.15 -11.78
C ASP A 33 -10.94 -8.74 -10.33
N ARG A 34 -12.21 -8.86 -9.93
CA ARG A 34 -12.60 -8.76 -8.52
C ARG A 34 -12.21 -10.04 -7.79
N THR A 35 -11.67 -9.88 -6.60
CA THR A 35 -11.17 -10.93 -5.71
C THR A 35 -11.85 -10.84 -4.36
N TYR A 36 -11.77 -11.91 -3.58
CA TYR A 36 -12.15 -11.89 -2.17
C TYR A 36 -11.04 -11.24 -1.37
N GLU A 37 -11.34 -10.10 -0.77
CA GLU A 37 -10.39 -9.33 0.02
C GLU A 37 -10.76 -9.37 1.49
N HIS A 38 -9.75 -9.41 2.36
CA HIS A 38 -9.98 -9.21 3.77
C HIS A 38 -10.42 -7.77 4.03
N GLN A 39 -11.56 -7.60 4.70
CA GLN A 39 -12.03 -6.29 5.13
C GLN A 39 -12.73 -6.45 6.47
N GLU A 40 -12.20 -5.79 7.49
CA GLU A 40 -12.84 -5.75 8.80
C GLU A 40 -14.26 -5.19 8.68
N GLN A 41 -15.21 -5.89 9.28
CA GLN A 41 -16.60 -5.46 9.31
C GLN A 41 -16.97 -5.03 10.72
N PRO A 42 -17.68 -3.89 10.88
CA PRO A 42 -18.00 -3.34 12.20
C PRO A 42 -19.02 -4.18 12.98
N MET A 43 -19.70 -5.12 12.33
CA MET A 43 -20.73 -5.96 12.94
C MET A 43 -20.13 -7.25 13.51
N SER A 44 -20.42 -7.54 14.78
CA SER A 44 -20.01 -8.79 15.40
C SER A 44 -20.68 -9.99 14.68
N GLY A 45 -19.89 -11.00 14.32
CA GLY A 45 -20.37 -12.23 13.69
C GLY A 45 -20.36 -12.25 12.15
N THR A 46 -20.11 -11.13 11.48
CA THR A 46 -19.89 -11.12 10.03
C THR A 46 -18.50 -11.60 9.67
N LYS A 47 -18.38 -12.38 8.57
CA LYS A 47 -17.06 -12.79 8.05
C LYS A 47 -16.32 -11.55 7.55
N PRO A 48 -15.02 -11.36 7.88
CA PRO A 48 -14.25 -10.18 7.50
C PRO A 48 -13.74 -10.31 6.05
N VAL A 49 -14.68 -10.46 5.11
CA VAL A 49 -14.40 -10.68 3.68
C VAL A 49 -15.34 -9.80 2.87
N THR A 50 -14.79 -9.15 1.85
CA THR A 50 -15.52 -8.37 0.85
C THR A 50 -15.20 -8.87 -0.56
N LEU A 51 -16.03 -8.50 -1.54
CA LEU A 51 -15.74 -8.71 -2.95
C LEU A 51 -15.31 -7.39 -3.56
N GLY A 52 -14.08 -7.33 -4.08
CA GLY A 52 -13.45 -6.05 -4.36
C GLY A 52 -12.17 -6.18 -5.16
N GLN A 53 -11.29 -5.19 -5.00
CA GLN A 53 -9.93 -5.21 -5.54
C GLN A 53 -8.96 -4.85 -4.42
N GLY A 54 -7.85 -5.57 -4.31
CA GLY A 54 -6.75 -5.22 -3.41
C GLY A 54 -5.81 -4.19 -4.03
N TYR A 55 -5.26 -3.31 -3.19
CA TYR A 55 -4.22 -2.35 -3.58
C TYR A 55 -3.04 -2.41 -2.63
N SER A 56 -1.83 -2.42 -3.19
CA SER A 56 -0.57 -2.33 -2.48
C SER A 56 -0.05 -0.89 -2.56
N THR A 57 0.12 -0.26 -1.40
CA THR A 57 0.58 1.13 -1.28
C THR A 57 1.92 1.17 -0.54
N ILE A 58 2.86 1.99 -1.03
CA ILE A 58 4.04 2.41 -0.26
C ILE A 58 4.03 3.94 -0.22
N ALA A 59 4.08 4.49 1.00
CA ALA A 59 4.14 5.92 1.25
C ALA A 59 5.36 6.29 2.09
N VAL A 60 5.88 7.50 1.89
CA VAL A 60 6.84 8.12 2.82
C VAL A 60 6.08 8.81 3.94
N ILE A 61 6.56 8.62 5.17
CA ILE A 61 6.10 9.35 6.34
C ILE A 61 7.17 10.41 6.67
N PRO A 62 6.97 11.68 6.28
CA PRO A 62 8.02 12.69 6.36
C PRO A 62 8.15 13.35 7.73
N GLU A 63 7.15 13.19 8.60
CA GLU A 63 7.05 13.92 9.87
C GLU A 63 6.93 12.94 11.04
N THR A 64 7.55 13.30 12.17
CA THR A 64 7.46 12.53 13.43
C THR A 64 6.14 12.76 14.17
N SER A 65 5.46 13.87 13.88
CA SER A 65 4.14 14.21 14.42
C SER A 65 3.28 14.81 13.31
N GLY A 66 2.07 14.29 13.13
CA GLY A 66 1.16 14.74 12.08
C GLY A 66 0.40 13.56 11.46
N SER A 67 -0.32 13.83 10.38
CA SER A 67 -1.06 12.81 9.62
C SER A 67 -0.75 12.87 8.14
N TRP A 68 0.45 13.36 7.79
CA TRP A 68 0.87 13.47 6.41
C TRP A 68 1.54 12.17 5.94
N ALA A 69 1.09 11.66 4.79
CA ALA A 69 1.69 10.52 4.11
C ALA A 69 1.80 10.84 2.62
N LEU A 70 3.01 10.67 2.06
CA LEU A 70 3.28 10.94 0.65
C LEU A 70 3.33 9.62 -0.14
N PRO A 71 2.28 9.26 -0.90
CA PRO A 71 2.23 7.98 -1.61
C PRO A 71 3.27 7.94 -2.74
N LEU A 72 4.23 7.02 -2.66
CA LEU A 72 5.24 6.81 -3.70
C LEU A 72 4.72 5.91 -4.81
N LEU A 73 4.06 4.82 -4.42
CA LEU A 73 3.46 3.81 -5.28
C LEU A 73 2.11 3.41 -4.71
N HIS A 74 1.11 3.32 -5.57
CA HIS A 74 -0.21 2.78 -5.26
C HIS A 74 -0.63 1.95 -6.47
N GLN A 75 -0.69 0.63 -6.30
CA GLN A 75 -0.91 -0.28 -7.42
C GLN A 75 -1.93 -1.34 -7.06
N ARG A 76 -2.73 -1.69 -8.05
CA ARG A 76 -3.68 -2.79 -7.97
C ARG A 76 -2.94 -4.13 -7.85
N ILE A 77 -3.45 -5.00 -6.98
CA ILE A 77 -3.10 -6.41 -6.89
C ILE A 77 -4.13 -7.16 -7.73
N THR A 78 -3.65 -7.91 -8.72
CA THR A 78 -4.52 -8.73 -9.58
C THR A 78 -4.76 -10.11 -8.97
N SER A 79 -5.75 -10.86 -9.46
CA SER A 79 -6.03 -12.23 -8.99
C SER A 79 -4.89 -13.24 -9.21
N PHE A 80 -3.88 -12.88 -10.00
CA PHE A 80 -2.69 -13.72 -10.26
C PHE A 80 -1.48 -13.30 -9.43
N GLU A 81 -1.58 -12.24 -8.64
CA GLU A 81 -0.49 -11.71 -7.83
C GLU A 81 -0.68 -12.06 -6.35
N ASN A 82 0.43 -12.41 -5.69
CA ASN A 82 0.44 -12.50 -4.23
C ASN A 82 0.72 -11.10 -3.63
N PRO A 83 -0.06 -10.62 -2.65
CA PRO A 83 0.12 -9.30 -2.04
C PRO A 83 1.54 -9.06 -1.50
N ILE A 84 2.15 -10.05 -0.84
CA ILE A 84 3.51 -9.94 -0.28
C ILE A 84 4.54 -9.83 -1.40
N GLN A 85 4.37 -10.58 -2.49
CA GLN A 85 5.27 -10.49 -3.65
C GLN A 85 5.16 -9.12 -4.32
N LYS A 86 3.94 -8.57 -4.46
CA LYS A 86 3.72 -7.22 -4.99
C LYS A 86 4.42 -6.17 -4.11
N ALA A 87 4.18 -6.22 -2.81
CA ALA A 87 4.78 -5.34 -1.82
C ALA A 87 6.31 -5.42 -1.85
N SER A 88 6.89 -6.63 -1.89
CA SER A 88 8.33 -6.83 -1.98
C SER A 88 8.93 -6.25 -3.27
N ALA A 89 8.25 -6.40 -4.41
CA ALA A 89 8.70 -5.85 -5.68
C ALA A 89 8.64 -4.31 -5.68
N GLN A 90 7.58 -3.74 -5.11
CA GLN A 90 7.45 -2.29 -4.93
C GLN A 90 8.54 -1.75 -4.00
N LEU A 91 8.79 -2.40 -2.86
CA LEU A 91 9.80 -1.98 -1.90
C LEU A 91 11.20 -1.99 -2.53
N LYS A 92 11.52 -3.04 -3.30
CA LYS A 92 12.78 -3.11 -4.05
C LYS A 92 12.94 -1.93 -5.00
N LEU A 93 11.91 -1.65 -5.81
CA LEU A 93 11.92 -0.53 -6.75
C LEU A 93 12.08 0.83 -6.05
N VAL A 94 11.41 1.02 -4.91
CA VAL A 94 11.54 2.25 -4.11
C VAL A 94 12.97 2.38 -3.58
N CYS A 95 13.52 1.34 -2.96
CA CYS A 95 14.88 1.35 -2.41
C CYS A 95 15.96 1.62 -3.48
N GLU A 96 15.78 1.15 -4.72
CA GLU A 96 16.69 1.43 -5.84
C GLU A 96 16.71 2.92 -6.25
N ASN A 97 15.67 3.68 -5.90
CA ASN A 97 15.52 5.09 -6.26
C ASN A 97 15.68 6.05 -5.08
N LEU A 98 15.78 5.56 -3.85
CA LEU A 98 15.99 6.39 -2.67
C LEU A 98 17.47 6.70 -2.47
N PRO A 99 17.81 7.92 -2.02
CA PRO A 99 19.20 8.34 -1.82
C PRO A 99 19.87 7.65 -0.63
N THR A 100 19.09 7.16 0.34
CA THR A 100 19.56 6.50 1.55
C THR A 100 18.70 5.28 1.86
N ARG A 101 19.25 4.35 2.66
CA ARG A 101 18.52 3.16 3.08
C ARG A 101 17.37 3.53 4.02
N PRO A 102 16.11 3.24 3.67
CA PRO A 102 14.96 3.58 4.51
C PRO A 102 14.74 2.55 5.64
N ILE A 103 13.84 2.90 6.57
CA ILE A 103 13.14 1.94 7.44
C ILE A 103 11.76 1.71 6.84
N SER A 104 11.37 0.46 6.62
CA SER A 104 10.02 0.12 6.14
C SER A 104 9.19 -0.51 7.27
N LEU A 105 7.99 -0.01 7.45
CA LEU A 105 7.00 -0.48 8.42
C LEU A 105 5.81 -1.09 7.67
N TRP A 106 5.32 -2.22 8.16
CA TRP A 106 4.23 -2.99 7.57
C TRP A 106 3.35 -3.51 8.70
N ASP A 107 2.04 -3.56 8.50
CA ASP A 107 1.16 -4.38 9.31
C ASP A 107 1.26 -5.84 8.84
N LEU A 108 1.37 -6.76 9.79
CA LEU A 108 1.47 -8.21 9.58
C LEU A 108 0.18 -8.88 10.03
#